data_AF-H2YA26-F1
#
_entry.id   AF-H2YA26-F1
#
_cell.length_a   1.000
_cell.length_b   1.000
_cell.length_c   1.000
_cell.angle_alpha   90.00
_cell.angle_beta   90.00
_cell.angle_gamma   90.00
#
_symmetry.space_group_name_H-M   'P 1'
#
loop_
_entity.id
_entity.type
_entity.pdbx_description
1 polymer ?
#
loop_
_entity_poly.entity_id
_entity_poly.type
_entity_poly.pdbx_seq_one_letter_code
_entity_poly.pdbx_strand_id
1 'polypeptide(L)'
;MKAITESGHKKGCYVGYDLAHAVGNIELHLHEWGVDFAFWCTYKYLNSGPGGIEAAFLHRRFDNTKMKKLLGWRGHKESNRLEMTSDFDFAPGIDSYRLSNPPALLVVCLIASLNEFLEAGGRRLREKRFLLTGYLEYLLKHHFSEPSKTSKVTVDIVTPLKFAERGCQLSIRLSCPMHKVTVELRKRGMIFDIRKPDVMRLTPVPLY
;
A
#
# COMPACT_ATOMS: atom_id res chain seq x y z
N MET A 1 -1.69 -13.01 -1.71
CA MET A 1 -2.33 -12.60 -2.97
C MET A 1 -2.46 -13.77 -3.92
N LYS A 2 -1.36 -14.39 -4.39
CA LYS A 2 -1.37 -15.59 -5.26
C LYS A 2 -2.48 -16.61 -4.98
N ALA A 3 -2.55 -17.16 -3.75
CA ALA A 3 -3.55 -18.16 -3.39
C ALA A 3 -5.01 -17.68 -3.52
N ILE A 4 -5.28 -16.39 -3.26
CA ILE A 4 -6.61 -15.79 -3.41
C ILE A 4 -6.92 -15.62 -4.90
N THR A 5 -5.96 -15.12 -5.69
CA THR A 5 -6.08 -15.01 -7.15
C THR A 5 -6.43 -16.36 -7.77
N GLU A 6 -5.65 -17.40 -7.47
CA GLU A 6 -5.87 -18.75 -7.99
C GLU A 6 -7.24 -19.31 -7.60
N SER A 7 -7.68 -19.05 -6.36
CA SER A 7 -8.99 -19.51 -5.89
C SER A 7 -10.14 -18.81 -6.59
N GLY A 8 -10.04 -17.50 -6.85
CA GLY A 8 -11.03 -16.75 -7.63
C GLY A 8 -11.07 -17.19 -9.08
N HIS A 9 -9.91 -17.39 -9.71
CA HIS A 9 -9.81 -17.88 -11.08
C HIS A 9 -10.43 -19.27 -11.26
N LYS A 10 -10.26 -20.18 -10.29
CA LYS A 10 -10.94 -21.51 -10.29
C LYS A 10 -12.47 -21.42 -10.30
N LYS A 11 -13.04 -20.27 -9.93
CA LYS A 11 -14.49 -20.00 -9.96
C LYS A 11 -14.90 -19.10 -11.13
N GLY A 12 -13.97 -18.77 -12.04
CA GLY A 12 -14.22 -17.88 -13.17
C GLY A 12 -14.33 -16.39 -12.79
N CYS A 13 -13.90 -16.01 -11.59
CA CYS A 13 -13.93 -14.61 -11.14
C CYS A 13 -12.68 -13.86 -11.60
N TYR A 14 -12.81 -12.56 -11.87
CA TYR A 14 -11.66 -11.65 -11.89
C TYR A 14 -11.24 -11.30 -10.46
N VAL A 15 -9.93 -11.21 -10.23
CA VAL A 15 -9.37 -10.89 -8.92
C VAL A 15 -8.48 -9.67 -9.01
N GLY A 16 -8.85 -8.62 -8.28
CA GLY A 16 -8.05 -7.41 -8.15
C GLY A 16 -7.84 -6.98 -6.71
N TYR A 17 -6.87 -6.10 -6.51
CA TYR A 17 -6.43 -5.67 -5.18
C TYR A 17 -6.31 -4.16 -5.08
N ASP A 18 -6.83 -3.61 -3.99
CA ASP A 18 -6.38 -2.33 -3.46
C ASP A 18 -5.04 -2.56 -2.74
N LEU A 19 -3.97 -1.97 -3.27
CA LEU A 19 -2.61 -2.12 -2.78
C LEU A 19 -2.12 -0.88 -2.01
N ALA A 20 -3.02 0.00 -1.57
CA ALA A 20 -2.68 1.24 -0.88
C ALA A 20 -1.76 1.04 0.35
N HIS A 21 -1.90 -0.08 1.06
CA HIS A 21 -1.02 -0.42 2.18
C HIS A 21 0.08 -1.46 1.86
N ALA A 22 0.21 -1.86 0.59
CA ALA A 22 1.12 -2.92 0.16
C ALA A 22 2.30 -2.40 -0.66
N VAL A 23 2.07 -1.52 -1.65
CA VAL A 23 3.16 -0.98 -2.48
C VAL A 23 4.12 -0.16 -1.63
N GLY A 24 5.43 -0.38 -1.79
CA GLY A 24 6.48 0.23 -0.96
C GLY A 24 6.62 -0.38 0.44
N ASN A 25 5.82 -1.38 0.81
CA ASN A 25 5.82 -2.01 2.13
C ASN A 25 6.12 -3.52 2.06
N ILE A 26 5.39 -4.26 1.23
CA ILE A 26 5.60 -5.70 1.01
C ILE A 26 6.06 -5.95 -0.42
N GLU A 27 6.67 -7.11 -0.62
CA GLU A 27 7.07 -7.57 -1.93
C GLU A 27 5.82 -7.98 -2.74
N LEU A 28 5.79 -7.60 -4.02
CA LEU A 28 4.65 -7.80 -4.90
C LEU A 28 5.13 -8.34 -6.25
N HIS A 29 4.47 -9.39 -6.73
CA HIS A 29 4.74 -10.03 -8.01
C HIS A 29 3.42 -10.17 -8.78
N LEU A 30 2.80 -9.04 -9.11
CA LEU A 30 1.40 -9.00 -9.58
C LEU A 30 1.20 -9.80 -10.87
N HIS A 31 2.18 -9.75 -11.77
CA HIS A 31 2.13 -10.47 -13.04
C HIS A 31 2.26 -11.98 -12.82
N GLU A 32 3.27 -12.39 -12.06
CA GLU A 32 3.60 -13.78 -11.74
C GLU A 32 2.51 -14.45 -10.92
N TRP A 33 1.83 -13.69 -10.05
CA TRP A 33 0.69 -14.16 -9.28
C TRP A 33 -0.61 -14.17 -10.06
N GLY A 34 -0.62 -13.71 -11.30
CA GLY A 34 -1.80 -13.65 -12.15
C GLY A 34 -2.87 -12.70 -11.63
N VAL A 35 -2.53 -11.66 -10.88
CA VAL A 35 -3.50 -10.62 -10.48
C VAL A 35 -4.10 -10.00 -11.74
N ASP A 36 -5.42 -9.80 -11.82
CA ASP A 36 -6.04 -9.28 -13.03
C ASP A 36 -5.91 -7.76 -13.15
N PHE A 37 -6.18 -7.05 -12.05
CA PHE A 37 -6.01 -5.61 -11.95
C PHE A 37 -5.66 -5.20 -10.52
N ALA A 38 -5.02 -4.06 -10.34
CA ALA A 38 -4.78 -3.48 -9.02
C ALA A 38 -4.70 -1.97 -9.09
N PHE A 39 -4.83 -1.31 -7.95
CA PHE A 39 -4.63 0.14 -7.84
C PHE A 39 -4.03 0.49 -6.49
N TRP A 40 -3.33 1.61 -6.42
CA TRP A 40 -2.75 2.10 -5.19
C TRP A 40 -2.54 3.61 -5.21
N CYS A 41 -2.57 4.18 -4.00
CA CYS A 41 -2.08 5.51 -3.75
C CYS A 41 -0.54 5.54 -3.66
N THR A 42 0.04 6.71 -3.88
CA THR A 42 1.49 6.93 -3.79
C THR A 42 1.90 7.78 -2.57
N TYR A 43 0.94 8.43 -1.91
CA TYR A 43 1.18 9.31 -0.77
C TYR A 43 1.38 8.59 0.57
N LYS A 44 1.27 7.25 0.60
CA LYS A 44 1.51 6.42 1.80
C LYS A 44 2.97 6.00 1.87
N TYR A 45 3.25 4.70 1.73
CA TYR A 45 4.63 4.19 1.82
C TYR A 45 5.53 4.69 0.69
N LEU A 46 4.97 5.09 -0.45
CA LEU A 46 5.72 5.67 -1.57
C LEU A 46 5.97 7.19 -1.44
N ASN A 47 5.64 7.80 -0.30
CA ASN A 47 6.08 9.15 0.12
C ASN A 47 5.96 10.28 -0.94
N SER A 48 5.01 10.21 -1.87
CA SER A 48 4.92 11.17 -2.98
C SER A 48 4.28 12.52 -2.62
N GLY A 49 4.11 12.80 -1.32
CA GLY A 49 3.39 13.99 -0.81
C GLY A 49 1.86 13.86 -0.79
N PRO A 50 1.15 14.75 -0.07
CA PRO A 50 -0.30 14.67 0.15
C PRO A 50 -1.09 14.72 -1.16
N GLY A 51 -1.97 13.74 -1.38
CA GLY A 51 -2.80 13.68 -2.60
C GLY A 51 -1.99 13.42 -3.88
N GLY A 52 -0.83 12.77 -3.77
CA GLY A 52 0.01 12.41 -4.92
C GLY A 52 -0.71 11.57 -5.99
N ILE A 53 -0.11 11.53 -7.19
CA ILE A 53 -0.66 10.82 -8.35
C ILE A 53 -0.83 9.33 -8.06
N GLU A 54 -2.01 8.77 -8.31
CA GLU A 54 -2.26 7.35 -8.08
C GLU A 54 -1.80 6.49 -9.25
N ALA A 55 -1.81 5.17 -9.05
CA ALA A 55 -1.39 4.22 -10.08
C ALA A 55 -2.33 3.02 -10.14
N ALA A 56 -2.37 2.41 -11.32
CA ALA A 56 -3.16 1.23 -11.61
C ALA A 56 -2.33 0.23 -12.41
N PHE A 57 -2.67 -1.04 -12.24
CA PHE A 57 -2.12 -2.19 -12.94
C PHE A 57 -3.25 -2.94 -13.62
N LEU A 58 -3.01 -3.39 -14.85
CA LEU A 58 -3.85 -4.33 -15.57
C LEU A 58 -2.94 -5.42 -16.12
N HIS A 59 -3.30 -6.68 -15.92
CA HIS A 59 -2.52 -7.79 -16.43
C HIS A 59 -2.51 -7.80 -17.96
N ARG A 60 -1.35 -8.08 -18.58
CA ARG A 60 -1.19 -8.09 -20.06
C ARG A 60 -2.15 -9.01 -20.83
N ARG A 61 -2.82 -9.94 -20.12
CA ARG A 61 -3.85 -10.79 -20.74
C ARG A 61 -5.08 -9.99 -21.18
N PHE A 62 -5.21 -8.77 -20.66
CA PHE A 62 -6.27 -7.82 -20.99
C PHE A 62 -5.80 -6.71 -21.95
N ASP A 63 -4.63 -6.81 -22.58
CA ASP A 63 -4.11 -5.74 -23.46
C ASP A 63 -5.08 -5.38 -24.60
N ASN A 64 -5.83 -6.37 -25.09
CA ASN A 64 -6.83 -6.22 -26.15
C ASN A 64 -8.27 -6.24 -25.61
N THR A 65 -8.48 -5.98 -24.32
CA THR A 65 -9.81 -6.03 -23.71
C THR A 65 -10.74 -4.95 -24.29
N LYS A 66 -11.97 -5.35 -24.60
CA LYS A 66 -13.07 -4.47 -25.01
C LYS A 66 -14.01 -4.12 -23.84
N MET A 67 -13.53 -4.27 -22.60
CA MET A 67 -14.28 -3.88 -21.41
C MET A 67 -14.71 -2.42 -21.49
N LYS A 68 -15.92 -2.14 -20.99
CA LYS A 68 -16.45 -0.78 -20.88
C LYS A 68 -15.50 0.05 -20.02
N LYS A 69 -15.15 1.24 -20.51
CA LYS A 69 -14.25 2.18 -19.85
C LYS A 69 -14.71 3.60 -20.14
N LEU A 70 -14.39 4.50 -19.22
CA LEU A 70 -14.52 5.93 -19.50
C LEU A 70 -13.46 6.30 -20.54
N LEU A 71 -13.85 7.12 -21.52
CA LEU A 71 -12.98 7.51 -22.62
C LEU A 71 -12.42 8.90 -22.36
N GLY A 72 -11.13 9.05 -22.62
CA GLY A 72 -10.47 10.34 -22.71
C GLY A 72 -9.30 10.23 -23.68
N TRP A 73 -8.93 11.34 -24.29
CA TRP A 73 -7.94 11.39 -25.39
C TRP A 73 -6.58 10.75 -25.05
N ARG A 74 -6.19 10.71 -23.77
CA ARG A 74 -4.94 10.04 -23.34
C ARG A 74 -4.99 8.52 -23.35
N GLY A 75 -6.18 7.94 -23.50
CA GLY A 75 -6.44 6.52 -23.71
C GLY A 75 -6.39 6.13 -25.19
N HIS A 76 -6.24 7.11 -26.08
CA HIS A 76 -5.91 6.88 -27.49
C HIS A 76 -4.45 6.48 -27.62
N LYS A 77 -4.18 5.63 -28.62
CA LYS A 77 -2.85 5.16 -28.97
C LYS A 77 -1.92 6.33 -29.22
N GLU A 78 -0.71 6.25 -28.66
CA GLU A 78 0.21 7.38 -28.60
C GLU A 78 0.66 7.87 -29.97
N SER A 79 0.88 6.96 -30.92
CA SER A 79 1.41 7.25 -32.25
C SER A 79 0.54 8.19 -33.09
N ASN A 80 -0.79 8.16 -32.88
CA ASN A 80 -1.77 8.94 -33.63
C ASN A 80 -2.68 9.79 -32.72
N ARG A 81 -2.40 9.87 -31.42
CA ARG A 81 -3.22 10.61 -30.43
C ARG A 81 -3.49 12.06 -30.83
N LEU A 82 -2.52 12.70 -31.47
CA LEU A 82 -2.59 14.11 -31.86
C LEU A 82 -3.15 14.33 -33.27
N GLU A 83 -3.50 13.27 -34.00
CA GLU A 83 -4.25 13.38 -35.26
C GLU A 83 -5.70 13.81 -35.02
N MET A 84 -6.23 13.58 -33.81
CA MET A 84 -7.56 14.01 -33.35
C MET A 84 -8.70 13.57 -34.28
N THR A 85 -8.60 12.36 -34.82
CA THR A 85 -9.64 11.71 -35.62
C THR A 85 -10.89 11.41 -34.78
N SER A 86 -12.06 11.29 -35.44
CA SER A 86 -13.31 10.90 -34.78
C SER A 86 -13.32 9.44 -34.30
N ASP A 87 -12.56 8.58 -34.96
CA ASP A 87 -12.41 7.17 -34.59
C ASP A 87 -11.41 7.04 -33.44
N PHE A 88 -11.79 6.30 -32.41
CA PHE A 88 -10.97 6.11 -31.22
C PHE A 88 -10.08 4.86 -31.36
N ASP A 89 -8.81 5.04 -31.69
CA ASP A 89 -7.81 3.98 -31.68
C ASP A 89 -7.27 3.77 -30.25
N PHE A 90 -7.72 2.71 -29.59
CA PHE A 90 -7.37 2.45 -28.19
C PHE A 90 -5.87 2.18 -28.01
N ALA A 91 -5.25 2.84 -27.03
CA ALA A 91 -3.95 2.40 -26.53
C ALA A 91 -4.06 0.94 -26.01
N PRO A 92 -2.96 0.16 -26.04
CA PRO A 92 -2.98 -1.19 -25.48
C PRO A 92 -3.07 -1.16 -23.95
N GLY A 93 -3.78 -2.14 -23.37
CA GLY A 93 -3.76 -2.41 -21.92
C GLY A 93 -4.18 -1.24 -21.03
N ILE A 94 -3.43 -1.04 -19.94
CA ILE A 94 -3.77 -0.06 -18.90
C ILE A 94 -3.76 1.39 -19.42
N ASP A 95 -2.94 1.70 -20.42
CA ASP A 95 -2.88 3.05 -20.99
C ASP A 95 -4.23 3.49 -21.57
N SER A 96 -5.03 2.53 -22.04
CA SER A 96 -6.37 2.78 -22.57
C SER A 96 -7.37 3.30 -21.53
N TYR A 97 -7.05 3.19 -20.24
CA TYR A 97 -7.86 3.68 -19.12
C TYR A 97 -7.46 5.10 -18.67
N ARG A 98 -6.40 5.69 -19.24
CA ARG A 98 -5.96 7.05 -18.87
C ARG A 98 -6.82 8.10 -19.57
N LEU A 99 -7.57 8.88 -18.81
CA LEU A 99 -8.51 9.86 -19.38
C LEU A 99 -7.82 11.14 -19.87
N SER A 100 -7.01 11.74 -18.99
CA SER A 100 -6.48 13.11 -19.16
C SER A 100 -4.96 13.13 -19.07
N ASN A 101 -4.36 14.27 -19.43
CA ASN A 101 -2.93 14.47 -19.29
C ASN A 101 -2.49 14.34 -17.82
N PRO A 102 -1.33 13.70 -17.56
CA PRO A 102 -0.86 13.54 -16.20
C PRO A 102 -0.42 14.91 -15.62
N PRO A 103 -0.68 15.16 -14.33
CA PRO A 103 -0.22 16.37 -13.64
C PRO A 103 1.29 16.32 -13.39
N ALA A 104 2.06 17.13 -14.13
CA ALA A 104 3.52 17.07 -14.13
C ALA A 104 4.16 17.20 -12.73
N LEU A 105 3.65 18.10 -11.87
CA LEU A 105 4.20 18.29 -10.53
C LEU A 105 4.05 17.05 -9.65
N LEU A 106 2.91 16.34 -9.73
CA LEU A 106 2.71 15.11 -8.95
C LEU A 106 3.60 13.97 -9.47
N VAL A 107 3.86 13.94 -10.78
CA VAL A 107 4.80 12.99 -11.38
C VAL A 107 6.21 13.23 -10.85
N VAL A 108 6.66 14.50 -10.78
CA VAL A 108 7.99 14.84 -10.24
C VAL A 108 8.12 14.43 -8.77
N CYS A 109 7.11 14.70 -7.93
CA CYS A 109 7.11 14.27 -6.53
C CYS A 109 7.22 12.75 -6.37
N LEU A 110 6.50 11.98 -7.20
CA LEU A 110 6.58 10.53 -7.19
C LEU A 110 7.97 10.05 -7.65
N ILE A 111 8.52 10.62 -8.73
CA ILE A 111 9.85 10.25 -9.25
C ILE A 111 10.92 10.45 -8.17
N ALA A 112 10.88 11.58 -7.46
CA ALA A 112 11.81 11.85 -6.38
C ALA A 112 11.79 10.74 -5.31
N SER A 113 10.60 10.33 -4.85
CA SER A 113 10.53 9.22 -3.89
C SER A 113 10.94 7.88 -4.50
N LEU A 114 10.59 7.58 -5.75
CA LEU A 114 10.95 6.30 -6.36
C LEU A 114 12.47 6.15 -6.53
N ASN A 115 13.20 7.25 -6.74
CA ASN A 115 14.66 7.23 -6.75
C ASN A 115 15.24 6.78 -5.41
N GLU A 116 14.68 7.26 -4.28
CA GLU A 116 15.07 6.79 -2.94
C GLU A 116 14.81 5.28 -2.76
N PHE A 117 13.70 4.77 -3.28
CA PHE A 117 13.40 3.33 -3.24
C PHE A 117 14.38 2.51 -4.09
N LEU A 118 14.78 3.02 -5.25
CA LEU A 118 15.77 2.39 -6.13
C LEU A 118 17.14 2.36 -5.46
N GLU A 119 17.56 3.47 -4.86
CA GLU A 119 18.82 3.56 -4.12
C GLU A 119 18.80 2.63 -2.90
N ALA A 120 17.74 2.66 -2.09
CA ALA A 120 17.61 1.87 -0.86
C ALA A 120 17.50 0.36 -1.12
N GLY A 121 16.95 -0.07 -2.25
CA GLY A 121 16.83 -1.46 -2.67
C GLY A 121 15.78 -2.27 -1.89
N GLY A 122 14.88 -2.94 -2.63
CA GLY A 122 13.73 -3.65 -2.04
C GLY A 122 14.09 -4.72 -1.01
N ARG A 123 15.20 -5.44 -1.20
CA ARG A 123 15.67 -6.48 -0.25
C ARG A 123 16.05 -5.87 1.11
N ARG A 124 16.85 -4.80 1.12
CA ARG A 124 17.32 -4.15 2.35
C ARG A 124 16.15 -3.52 3.11
N LEU A 125 15.22 -2.88 2.40
CA LEU A 125 13.99 -2.36 2.98
C LEU A 125 13.16 -3.46 3.66
N ARG A 126 13.02 -4.62 3.00
CA ARG A 126 12.30 -5.78 3.54
C ARG A 126 12.96 -6.35 4.79
N GLU A 127 14.28 -6.48 4.80
CA GLU A 127 15.06 -6.95 5.96
C GLU A 127 14.95 -5.98 7.14
N LYS A 128 15.19 -4.67 6.91
CA LYS A 128 15.04 -3.63 7.94
C LYS A 128 13.62 -3.59 8.49
N ARG A 129 12.59 -3.77 7.65
CA ARG A 129 11.19 -3.87 8.11
C ARG A 129 10.98 -5.02 9.09
N PHE A 130 11.50 -6.21 8.79
CA PHE A 130 11.35 -7.35 9.70
C PHE A 130 11.99 -7.07 11.06
N LEU A 131 13.18 -6.49 11.06
CA LEU A 131 13.86 -6.09 12.30
C LEU A 131 13.09 -5.02 13.06
N LEU A 132 12.68 -3.93 12.41
CA LEU A 132 11.98 -2.82 13.07
C LEU A 132 10.64 -3.24 13.67
N THR A 133 9.77 -3.83 12.86
CA THR A 133 8.44 -4.22 13.34
C THR A 133 8.52 -5.42 14.29
N GLY A 134 9.48 -6.33 14.08
CA GLY A 134 9.76 -7.44 15.02
C GLY A 134 10.31 -6.96 16.37
N TYR A 135 11.17 -5.94 16.37
CA TYR A 135 11.69 -5.35 17.60
C TYR A 135 10.61 -4.59 18.37
N LEU A 136 9.74 -3.84 17.66
CA LEU A 136 8.56 -3.24 18.29
C LEU A 136 7.66 -4.30 18.93
N GLU A 137 7.37 -5.39 18.20
CA GLU A 137 6.61 -6.52 18.74
C GLU A 137 7.27 -7.12 19.99
N TYR A 138 8.59 -7.33 19.95
CA TYR A 138 9.37 -7.84 21.08
C TYR A 138 9.26 -6.93 22.31
N LEU A 139 9.46 -5.62 22.16
CA LEU A 139 9.36 -4.66 23.26
C LEU A 139 7.95 -4.58 23.84
N LEU A 140 6.92 -4.60 22.99
CA LEU A 140 5.53 -4.60 23.44
C LEU A 140 5.22 -5.85 24.26
N LYS A 141 5.66 -7.02 23.82
CA LYS A 141 5.50 -8.27 24.57
C LYS A 141 6.30 -8.23 25.87
N HIS A 142 7.57 -7.84 25.82
CA HIS A 142 8.44 -7.85 26.99
C HIS A 142 7.95 -6.93 28.12
N HIS A 143 7.41 -5.75 27.78
CA HIS A 143 7.00 -4.77 28.79
C HIS A 143 5.51 -4.78 29.12
N PHE A 144 4.65 -5.38 28.28
CA PHE A 144 3.19 -5.25 28.39
C PHE A 144 2.39 -6.54 28.13
N SER A 145 3.01 -7.72 28.10
CA SER A 145 2.28 -8.99 27.95
C SER A 145 1.41 -9.32 29.17
N GLU A 146 1.92 -9.03 30.37
CA GLU A 146 1.23 -9.29 31.64
C GLU A 146 1.31 -8.06 32.55
N PRO A 147 0.33 -7.88 33.45
CA PRO A 147 0.42 -6.84 34.47
C PRO A 147 1.67 -7.07 35.33
N SER A 148 2.60 -6.11 35.31
CA SER A 148 3.84 -6.16 36.07
C SER A 148 3.79 -5.19 37.24
N LYS A 149 4.79 -5.27 38.12
CA LYS A 149 4.97 -4.29 39.22
C LYS A 149 5.09 -2.85 38.69
N THR A 150 5.54 -2.67 37.45
CA THR A 150 5.82 -1.36 36.82
C THR A 150 4.72 -0.88 35.87
N SER A 151 3.84 -1.76 35.39
CA SER A 151 2.71 -1.38 34.53
C SER A 151 1.51 -2.30 34.75
N LYS A 152 0.35 -1.69 35.05
CA LYS A 152 -0.95 -2.39 35.07
C LYS A 152 -1.60 -2.49 33.69
N VAL A 153 -1.03 -1.84 32.67
CA VAL A 153 -1.55 -1.85 31.30
C VAL A 153 -0.95 -3.02 30.54
N THR A 154 -1.80 -3.74 29.81
CA THR A 154 -1.41 -4.81 28.90
C THR A 154 -1.71 -4.39 27.46
N VAL A 155 -0.94 -4.96 26.52
CA VAL A 155 -1.06 -4.71 25.08
C VAL A 155 -1.45 -6.00 24.38
N ASP A 156 -2.56 -5.96 23.65
CA ASP A 156 -2.96 -7.02 22.72
C ASP A 156 -2.57 -6.64 21.29
N ILE A 157 -1.85 -7.52 20.58
CA ILE A 157 -1.42 -7.29 19.20
C ILE A 157 -2.41 -7.99 18.27
N VAL A 158 -3.21 -7.19 17.56
CA VAL A 158 -4.25 -7.67 16.63
C VAL A 158 -3.64 -8.14 15.30
N THR A 159 -2.52 -7.54 14.90
CA THR A 159 -1.82 -7.92 13.66
C THR A 159 -1.27 -9.35 13.77
N PRO A 160 -1.39 -10.19 12.71
CA PRO A 160 -0.84 -11.54 12.71
C PRO A 160 0.65 -11.58 13.12
N LEU A 161 1.00 -12.49 14.02
CA LEU A 161 2.38 -12.59 14.54
C LEU A 161 3.36 -13.11 13.48
N LYS A 162 2.87 -13.93 12.55
CA LYS A 162 3.72 -14.48 11.49
C LYS A 162 4.13 -13.36 10.54
N PHE A 163 5.44 -13.13 10.45
CA PHE A 163 6.04 -12.09 9.61
C PHE A 163 5.62 -12.13 8.13
N ALA A 164 5.34 -13.31 7.59
CA ALA A 164 4.86 -13.48 6.21
C ALA A 164 3.42 -12.97 5.98
N GLU A 165 2.67 -12.72 7.04
CA GLU A 165 1.25 -12.35 7.03
C GLU A 165 1.04 -10.89 7.48
N ARG A 166 2.11 -10.08 7.56
CA ARG A 166 2.04 -8.66 7.93
C ARG A 166 3.04 -7.77 7.16
N GLY A 167 2.77 -6.47 7.18
CA GLY A 167 3.69 -5.41 6.72
C GLY A 167 4.35 -4.66 7.88
N CYS A 168 4.68 -3.39 7.66
CA CYS A 168 5.28 -2.50 8.67
C CYS A 168 4.38 -2.21 9.88
N GLN A 169 3.06 -2.22 9.69
CA GLN A 169 2.09 -1.77 10.70
C GLN A 169 1.79 -2.87 11.73
N LEU A 170 1.84 -2.51 13.01
CA LEU A 170 1.18 -3.24 14.08
C LEU A 170 -0.06 -2.49 14.55
N SER A 171 -1.17 -3.20 14.60
CA SER A 171 -2.42 -2.79 15.23
C SER A 171 -2.48 -3.38 16.63
N ILE A 172 -2.64 -2.53 17.63
CA ILE A 172 -2.65 -2.91 19.04
C ILE A 172 -3.90 -2.40 19.76
N ARG A 173 -4.32 -3.13 20.79
CA ARG A 173 -5.30 -2.70 21.78
C ARG A 173 -4.64 -2.59 23.15
N LEU A 174 -5.18 -1.71 23.98
CA LEU A 174 -4.70 -1.46 25.33
C LEU A 174 -5.79 -1.87 26.32
N SER A 175 -5.43 -2.46 27.45
CA SER A 175 -6.38 -2.78 28.53
C SER A 175 -6.89 -1.55 29.30
N CYS A 176 -6.48 -0.34 28.89
CA CYS A 176 -6.90 0.92 29.48
C CYS A 176 -7.52 1.86 28.43
N PRO A 177 -8.22 2.93 28.84
CA PRO A 177 -8.86 3.84 27.91
C PRO A 177 -7.87 4.50 26.94
N MET A 178 -7.93 4.09 25.68
CA MET A 178 -6.97 4.49 24.63
C MET A 178 -6.88 6.01 24.42
N HIS A 179 -7.96 6.76 24.68
CA HIS A 179 -7.94 8.22 24.57
C HIS A 179 -6.94 8.87 25.53
N LYS A 180 -6.79 8.36 26.76
CA LYS A 180 -5.84 8.89 27.75
C LYS A 180 -4.40 8.67 27.27
N VAL A 181 -4.12 7.45 26.82
CA VAL A 181 -2.80 7.08 26.28
C VAL A 181 -2.49 7.90 25.02
N THR A 182 -3.47 8.09 24.14
CA THR A 182 -3.29 8.85 22.90
C THR A 182 -2.88 10.29 23.18
N VAL A 183 -3.56 10.96 24.11
CA VAL A 183 -3.24 12.35 24.50
C VAL A 183 -1.81 12.44 25.03
N GLU A 184 -1.42 11.53 25.91
CA GLU A 184 -0.09 11.55 26.52
C GLU A 184 1.05 11.21 25.55
N LEU A 185 0.85 10.24 24.65
CA LEU A 185 1.85 9.90 23.63
C LEU A 185 2.00 11.02 22.59
N ARG A 186 0.90 11.67 22.18
CA ARG A 186 0.96 12.83 21.26
C ARG A 186 1.65 14.03 21.88
N LYS A 187 1.42 14.32 23.18
CA LYS A 187 2.15 15.37 23.92
C LYS A 187 3.67 15.13 23.92
N ARG A 188 4.10 13.87 23.80
CA ARG A 188 5.51 13.44 23.73
C ARG A 188 6.03 13.33 22.29
N GLY A 189 5.27 13.83 21.31
CA GLY A 189 5.67 13.88 19.90
C GLY A 189 5.43 12.59 19.11
N MET A 190 4.79 11.57 19.69
CA MET A 190 4.55 10.32 18.97
C MET A 190 3.38 10.49 17.99
N ILE A 191 3.63 10.19 16.71
CA ILE A 191 2.65 10.27 15.63
C ILE A 191 2.18 8.85 15.27
N PHE A 192 0.88 8.64 15.30
CA PHE A 192 0.23 7.36 15.04
C PHE A 192 -1.25 7.57 14.73
N ASP A 193 -1.89 6.54 14.18
CA ASP A 193 -3.31 6.56 13.85
C ASP A 193 -4.14 5.77 14.87
N ILE A 194 -5.39 6.21 15.06
CA ILE A 194 -6.38 5.53 15.89
C ILE A 194 -7.56 5.10 15.02
N ARG A 195 -7.89 3.80 15.09
CA ARG A 195 -9.10 3.24 14.51
C ARG A 195 -10.09 2.91 15.61
N LYS A 196 -11.23 3.60 15.56
CA LYS A 196 -12.35 3.34 16.46
C LYS A 196 -12.81 1.86 16.34
N PRO A 197 -13.27 1.24 17.43
CA PRO A 197 -13.41 1.85 18.76
C PRO A 197 -12.09 1.96 19.55
N ASP A 198 -11.15 1.04 19.38
CA ASP A 198 -10.09 0.81 20.39
C ASP A 198 -8.71 0.37 19.84
N VAL A 199 -8.44 0.57 18.54
CA VAL A 199 -7.19 0.12 17.90
C VAL A 199 -6.23 1.29 17.64
N MET A 200 -5.00 1.18 18.16
CA MET A 200 -3.88 2.06 17.81
C MET A 200 -3.02 1.40 16.73
N ARG A 201 -2.63 2.16 15.70
CA ARG A 201 -1.80 1.67 14.58
C ARG A 201 -0.42 2.31 14.63
N LEU A 202 0.60 1.49 14.88
CA LEU A 202 2.01 1.87 14.93
C LEU A 202 2.70 1.36 13.66
N THR A 203 3.39 2.22 12.92
CA THR A 203 3.96 1.86 11.61
C THR A 203 5.41 2.34 11.49
N PRO A 204 6.38 1.66 12.13
CA PRO A 204 7.79 1.92 11.86
C PRO A 204 8.10 1.51 10.41
N VAL A 205 8.51 2.47 9.58
CA VAL A 205 8.80 2.23 8.16
C VAL A 205 10.31 2.12 7.94
N PRO A 206 10.78 1.27 7.01
CA PRO A 206 12.20 1.01 6.84
C PRO A 206 12.95 2.11 6.10
N LEU A 207 12.28 2.99 5.35
CA LEU A 207 12.97 3.98 4.51
C LEU A 207 13.62 5.09 5.35
N TYR A 208 13.03 5.47 6.48
CA TYR A 208 13.54 6.46 7.42
C TYR A 208 13.54 5.89 8.85
#